data_AF-A0A949LI90-F1
#
_entry.id   AF-A0A949LI90-F1
#
_cell.length_a   1.000
_cell.length_b   1.000
_cell.length_c   1.000
_cell.angle_alpha   90.00
_cell.angle_beta   90.00
_cell.angle_gamma   90.00
#
_symmetry.space_group_name_H-M   'P 1'
#
loop_
_entity.id
_entity.type
_entity.pdbx_description
1 polymer ?
#
loop_
_entity_poly.entity_id
_entity_poly.type
_entity_poly.pdbx_seq_one_letter_code
_entity_poly.pdbx_strand_id
1 'polypeptide(L)' 'QEFPQLKPVKRRGNRRYYQRQDVLMIRQIRSLLYDQGFTIGGARQRLSGEEQKEDSTQYKQLIHQMISELEDVLVVLKS' A
#
# COMPACT_ATOMS: atom_id res chain seq x y z
N GLN A 1 0.19 7.84 17.31
CA GLN A 1 -0.89 6.87 17.02
C GLN A 1 -0.54 6.23 15.69
N GLU A 2 -0.30 4.92 15.68
CA GLU A 2 0.35 4.26 14.54
C GLU A 2 -0.52 4.08 13.30
N PHE A 3 -1.84 4.11 13.47
CA PHE A 3 -2.81 3.96 12.38
C PHE A 3 -3.81 5.12 12.45
N PRO A 4 -3.61 6.20 11.67
CA PRO A 4 -4.44 7.39 11.70
C PRO A 4 -5.89 7.16 11.25
N GLN A 5 -6.12 6.10 10.49
CA GLN A 5 -7.46 5.67 10.04
C GLN A 5 -8.32 5.05 11.14
N LEU A 6 -7.74 4.61 12.25
CA LEU A 6 -8.48 4.10 13.41
C LEU A 6 -8.77 5.23 14.39
N LYS A 7 -9.72 6.12 14.07
CA LYS A 7 -10.12 7.20 14.99
C LYS A 7 -11.37 6.81 15.78
N PRO A 8 -11.24 6.33 17.04
CA PRO A 8 -12.40 5.98 17.83
C PRO A 8 -13.23 7.23 18.15
N VAL A 9 -14.55 7.08 18.17
CA VAL A 9 -15.45 8.13 18.66
C VAL A 9 -15.29 8.22 20.19
N LYS A 10 -14.82 9.37 20.68
CA LYS A 10 -14.71 9.62 22.12
C LYS A 10 -16.07 10.02 22.69
N ARG A 11 -16.53 9.33 23.73
CA ARG A 11 -17.76 9.65 24.50
C ARG A 11 -17.40 9.93 25.96
N ARG A 12 -18.38 10.38 26.77
CA ARG A 12 -18.20 10.66 28.21
C ARG A 12 -17.55 9.45 28.92
N GLY A 13 -16.66 9.73 29.88
CA GLY A 13 -16.00 8.70 30.68
C GLY A 13 -14.84 7.97 30.00
N ASN A 14 -14.16 8.59 29.03
CA ASN A 14 -12.96 8.06 28.36
C ASN A 14 -13.15 6.69 27.66
N ARG A 15 -14.38 6.32 27.33
CA ARG A 15 -14.69 5.09 26.58
C ARG A 15 -14.50 5.33 25.07
N ARG A 16 -13.76 4.42 24.43
CA ARG A 16 -13.52 4.42 22.98
C ARG A 16 -14.47 3.42 22.33
N TYR A 17 -15.33 3.90 21.43
CA TYR A 17 -16.20 3.04 20.65
C TYR A 17 -15.63 2.86 19.26
N TYR A 18 -15.67 1.61 18.80
CA TYR A 18 -15.22 1.17 17.49
C TYR A 18 -16.43 0.68 16.70
N GLN A 19 -16.57 1.14 15.47
CA GLN A 19 -17.59 0.66 14.55
C GLN A 19 -17.15 -0.65 13.89
N ARG A 20 -18.06 -1.29 13.16
CA ARG A 20 -17.76 -2.50 12.39
C ARG A 20 -16.54 -2.31 11.48
N GLN A 21 -16.43 -1.15 10.81
CA GLN A 21 -15.30 -0.84 9.94
C GLN A 21 -13.97 -0.81 10.69
N ASP A 22 -13.96 -0.27 11.92
CA ASP A 22 -12.76 -0.23 12.76
C ASP A 22 -12.33 -1.65 13.16
N VAL A 23 -13.28 -2.52 13.49
CA VAL A 23 -12.98 -3.92 13.84
C VAL A 23 -12.41 -4.68 12.64
N LEU A 24 -12.94 -4.45 11.45
CA LEU A 24 -12.40 -5.03 10.21
C LEU A 24 -10.97 -4.53 9.94
N MET A 25 -10.72 -3.22 10.10
CA MET A 25 -9.40 -2.64 9.96
C MET A 25 -8.41 -3.22 10.98
N ILE A 26 -8.80 -3.39 12.24
CA ILE A 26 -7.95 -4.01 13.28
C ILE A 26 -7.62 -5.47 12.92
N ARG A 27 -8.58 -6.23 12.37
CA ARG A 27 -8.33 -7.60 11.90
C ARG A 27 -7.32 -7.62 10.76
N GLN A 28 -7.43 -6.69 9.82
CA GLN A 28 -6.48 -6.56 8.72
C GLN A 28 -5.08 -6.21 9.23
N ILE A 29 -4.96 -5.23 10.15
CA ILE A 29 -3.68 -4.88 10.79
C ILE A 29 -3.07 -6.10 11.49
N ARG A 30 -3.88 -6.86 12.25
CA ARG A 30 -3.40 -8.07 12.91
C ARG A 30 -2.82 -9.07 11.92
N SER A 31 -3.52 -9.31 10.80
CA SER A 31 -3.05 -10.26 9.80
C SER A 31 -1.74 -9.80 9.15
N LEU A 32 -1.59 -8.50 8.90
CA LEU A 32 -0.33 -7.95 8.37
C LEU A 32 0.84 -8.18 9.33
N LEU A 33 0.64 -7.92 10.62
CA LEU A 33 1.72 -8.00 11.60
C LEU A 33 2.07 -9.46 11.97
N TYR A 34 1.07 -10.30 12.20
CA TYR A 34 1.28 -11.63 12.77
C TYR A 34 1.27 -12.75 11.73
N ASP A 35 0.43 -12.67 10.71
CA ASP A 35 0.34 -13.74 9.70
C ASP A 35 1.35 -13.51 8.58
N GLN A 36 1.58 -12.25 8.21
CA GLN A 36 2.44 -11.87 7.09
C GLN A 36 3.80 -11.30 7.53
N GLY A 37 4.00 -11.07 8.83
CA GLY A 37 5.29 -10.67 9.39
C GLY A 37 5.73 -9.23 9.07
N PHE A 38 4.80 -8.35 8.67
CA PHE A 38 5.13 -6.95 8.44
C PHE A 38 5.50 -6.25 9.75
N THR A 39 6.40 -5.28 9.67
CA THR A 39 6.60 -4.29 10.74
C THR A 39 5.41 -3.34 10.82
N ILE A 40 5.29 -2.59 11.93
CA ILE A 40 4.24 -1.56 12.07
C ILE A 40 4.30 -0.54 10.92
N GLY A 41 5.52 -0.15 10.51
CA GLY A 41 5.74 0.74 9.37
C GLY A 41 5.26 0.14 8.05
N GLY A 42 5.68 -1.09 7.75
CA GLY A 42 5.27 -1.77 6.51
C GLY A 42 3.76 -2.02 6.45
N ALA A 43 3.14 -2.44 7.55
CA ALA A 43 1.69 -2.60 7.61
C ALA A 43 0.96 -1.26 7.39
N ARG A 44 1.51 -0.14 7.88
CA ARG A 44 0.95 1.20 7.62
C ARG A 44 1.05 1.58 6.13
N GLN A 45 2.22 1.39 5.51
CA GLN A 45 2.46 1.71 4.10
C GLN A 45 1.60 0.87 3.16
N ARG A 46 1.41 -0.41 3.48
CA ARG A 46 0.50 -1.28 2.72
C ARG A 46 -0.96 -0.82 2.84
N LEU A 47 -1.38 -0.38 4.02
CA LEU A 47 -2.75 0.09 4.27
C LEU A 47 -3.04 1.50 3.73
N SER A 48 -2.02 2.35 3.57
CA SER A 48 -2.14 3.66 2.92
C SER A 48 -2.24 3.55 1.39
N GLY A 49 -1.93 2.37 0.84
CA GLY A 49 -1.87 2.13 -0.61
C GLY A 49 -0.68 2.81 -1.28
N GLU A 50 0.33 3.21 -0.50
CA GLU A 50 1.55 3.84 -1.01
C GLU A 50 2.40 2.82 -1.80
N GLU A 51 2.51 1.57 -1.32
CA GLU A 51 3.18 0.48 -2.06
C GLU A 51 2.57 0.27 -3.46
N GLN A 52 1.23 0.23 -3.58
CA GLN A 52 0.57 0.04 -4.88
C GLN A 52 0.82 1.20 -5.85
N LYS A 53 0.98 2.43 -5.32
CA LYS A 53 1.31 3.60 -6.14
C LYS A 53 2.76 3.56 -6.62
N GLU A 54 3.68 3.18 -5.74
CA GLU A 54 5.10 3.00 -6.08
C GLU A 54 5.28 1.91 -7.13
N ASP A 55 4.69 0.73 -6.94
CA ASP A 55 4.70 -0.37 -7.91
C ASP A 55 4.18 0.09 -9.27
N SER A 56 3.00 0.73 -9.30
CA SER A 56 2.39 1.21 -10.55
C SER A 56 3.26 2.24 -11.29
N THR A 57 4.01 3.04 -10.54
CA THR A 57 4.93 4.05 -11.11
C THR A 57 6.17 3.37 -11.68
N GLN A 58 6.70 2.37 -10.98
CA GLN A 58 7.85 1.58 -11.43
C GLN A 58 7.51 0.75 -12.67
N TYR A 59 6.34 0.11 -12.72
CA TYR A 59 5.87 -0.62 -13.91
C TYR A 59 5.75 0.29 -15.13
N LYS A 60 5.22 1.52 -14.96
CA LYS A 60 5.17 2.50 -16.05
C LYS A 60 6.56 2.84 -16.57
N GLN A 61 7.52 3.06 -15.68
CA GLN A 61 8.90 3.39 -16.08
C GLN A 61 9.54 2.22 -16.85
N LEU A 62 9.37 0.99 -16.37
CA LEU A 62 9.86 -0.22 -17.04
C LEU A 62 9.26 -0.40 -18.43
N ILE A 63 7.95 -0.14 -18.59
CA ILE A 63 7.29 -0.22 -19.90
C ILE A 63 7.86 0.82 -20.87
N HIS A 64 8.06 2.07 -20.43
CA HIS A 64 8.67 3.10 -21.29
C HIS A 64 10.08 2.72 -21.72
N GLN A 65 10.88 2.17 -20.78
CA GLN A 65 12.23 1.70 -21.07
C GLN A 65 12.22 0.55 -22.10
N MET A 66 11.36 -0.45 -21.90
CA MET A 66 11.20 -1.56 -22.85
C MET A 66 10.77 -1.07 -24.24
N ILE A 67 9.84 -0.12 -24.33
CA ILE A 67 9.42 0.44 -25.62
C ILE A 67 10.60 1.09 -26.33
N SER A 68 11.40 1.92 -25.64
CA SER A 68 12.58 2.56 -26.23
C SER A 68 13.61 1.53 -26.71
N GLU A 69 13.90 0.51 -25.91
CA GLU A 69 14.83 -0.55 -26.27
C GLU A 69 14.37 -1.33 -27.52
N LEU A 70 13.07 -1.61 -27.62
CA LEU A 70 12.50 -2.29 -28.79
C LEU A 70 12.51 -1.39 -30.04
N GLU A 71 12.28 -0.09 -29.89
CA GLU A 71 12.40 0.87 -30.99
C GLU A 71 13.84 0.93 -31.52
N ASP A 72 14.83 0.96 -30.63
CA ASP A 72 16.26 0.94 -31.02
C ASP A 72 16.62 -0.34 -31.78
N VAL A 73 16.17 -1.51 -31.30
CA VAL A 73 16.38 -2.80 -32.01
C VAL A 73 15.71 -2.79 -33.38
N LEU A 74 14.50 -2.25 -33.47
CA LEU A 74 13.77 -2.16 -34.73
C LEU A 74 14.47 -1.23 -35.74
N VAL A 75 15.10 -0.14 -35.29
CA VAL A 75 15.93 0.72 -36.14
C VAL A 75 17.11 -0.08 -36.71
N VAL A 76 17.83 -0.81 -35.87
CA VAL A 76 18.99 -1.64 -36.29
C VAL A 76 18.59 -2.73 -37.28
N LEU A 77 17.41 -3.34 -37.13
CA LEU A 77 16.93 -4.39 -38.04
C LEU A 77 16.40 -3.85 -39.38
N LYS A 78 16.10 -2.55 -39.47
CA LYS A 78 15.61 -1.90 -40.69
C LYS A 78 16.71 -1.21 -41.51
N SER A 79 17.91 -1.06 -40.96
CA SER A 79 19.13 -0.62 -41.66
C SER A 79 19.83 -1.77 -42.35
#